data_AF-A0A1R0L8U5-F1
#
_entry.id   AF-A0A1R0L8U5-F1
#
_cell.length_a   1.000
_cell.length_b   1.000
_cell.length_c   1.000
_cell.angle_alpha   90.00
_cell.angle_beta   90.00
_cell.angle_gamma   90.00
#
_symmetry.space_group_name_H-M   'P 1'
#
loop_
_entity.id
_entity.type
_entity.pdbx_description
1 polymer ?
#
loop_
_entity_poly.entity_id
_entity_poly.type
_entity_poly.pdbx_seq_one_letter_code
_entity_poly.pdbx_strand_id
1 'polypeptide(L)'
;MAADPSSPTPAESPGGGRSSGRGRMTLWGAAIVLLVVSVFGGHHDSDDTPRTSRAVAPKSHHRAGVSAPSKAETPPVANDLPRSEPTRLLIPKISVDAPFTTLEMDDSRTLQPPPAGDTNLVGWYAKGVSPGETGTAIIAGHLDTTTSAAVFANLDALAPGDEFTVQRADGRDADFVVDDAETFAKDGFPSERVFADAQRPEVRLITCAGPYDKAAKDYTNNLVVFAHLE
;
A
#
# COMPACT_ATOMS: atom_id res chain seq x y z
N MET A 1 -43.01 -48.39 -29.44
CA MET A 1 -43.90 -47.45 -28.74
C MET A 1 -43.25 -46.08 -28.83
N ALA A 2 -43.93 -45.13 -29.48
CA ALA A 2 -43.54 -43.71 -29.63
C ALA A 2 -43.43 -43.02 -28.25
N ALA A 3 -42.80 -41.86 -28.05
CA ALA A 3 -42.77 -40.66 -28.90
C ALA A 3 -41.60 -39.71 -28.59
N ASP A 4 -41.35 -38.85 -29.58
CA ASP A 4 -40.43 -37.71 -29.65
C ASP A 4 -40.82 -36.48 -28.79
N PRO A 5 -39.91 -35.50 -28.61
CA PRO A 5 -40.03 -34.35 -27.72
C PRO A 5 -40.70 -33.13 -28.37
N SER A 6 -41.38 -32.30 -27.55
CA SER A 6 -41.94 -31.01 -27.97
C SER A 6 -41.28 -29.83 -27.24
N SER A 7 -40.69 -28.93 -28.03
CA SER A 7 -40.29 -27.57 -27.64
C SER A 7 -41.51 -26.65 -27.48
N PRO A 8 -41.41 -25.55 -26.70
CA PRO A 8 -42.28 -24.39 -26.86
C PRO A 8 -41.61 -23.21 -27.60
N THR A 9 -42.38 -22.66 -28.55
CA THR A 9 -42.20 -21.47 -29.40
C THR A 9 -42.31 -20.16 -28.58
N PRO A 10 -41.70 -19.02 -29.00
CA PRO A 10 -41.63 -17.80 -28.19
C PRO A 10 -42.91 -16.96 -28.23
N ALA A 11 -43.17 -16.23 -27.14
CA ALA A 11 -44.24 -15.26 -27.04
C ALA A 11 -43.82 -13.88 -27.61
N GLU A 12 -44.62 -13.42 -28.55
CA GLU A 12 -44.61 -12.10 -29.16
C GLU A 12 -45.07 -11.03 -28.14
N SER A 13 -44.38 -9.88 -28.08
CA SER A 13 -44.81 -8.70 -27.31
C SER A 13 -45.32 -7.60 -28.25
N PRO A 14 -46.47 -6.95 -27.98
CA PRO A 14 -46.92 -5.82 -28.78
C PRO A 14 -46.23 -4.53 -28.35
N GLY A 15 -45.99 -3.66 -29.33
CA GLY A 15 -45.29 -2.39 -29.16
C GLY A 15 -46.13 -1.24 -28.62
N GLY A 16 -45.47 -0.08 -28.52
CA GLY A 16 -46.10 1.24 -28.51
C GLY A 16 -45.87 2.04 -27.23
N GLY A 17 -44.98 3.04 -27.28
CA GLY A 17 -44.83 4.00 -26.19
C GLY A 17 -43.69 4.98 -26.39
N ARG A 18 -43.81 5.88 -27.38
CA ARG A 18 -43.01 7.11 -27.44
C ARG A 18 -43.38 8.00 -26.26
N SER A 19 -42.42 8.41 -25.45
CA SER A 19 -42.52 9.64 -24.67
C SER A 19 -41.19 10.40 -24.68
N SER A 20 -41.25 11.56 -25.33
CA SER A 20 -40.30 12.65 -25.28
C SER A 20 -40.32 13.30 -23.90
N GLY A 21 -39.17 13.41 -23.24
CA GLY A 21 -38.99 14.14 -21.99
C GLY A 21 -37.75 15.02 -22.05
N ARG A 22 -37.96 16.30 -22.36
CA ARG A 22 -36.97 17.38 -22.37
C ARG A 22 -36.23 17.51 -21.03
N GLY A 23 -34.92 17.70 -21.13
CA GLY A 23 -34.25 18.86 -20.55
C GLY A 23 -33.78 18.73 -19.10
N ARG A 24 -32.46 18.65 -18.93
CA ARG A 24 -31.71 19.31 -17.86
C ARG A 24 -30.21 19.28 -18.18
N MET A 25 -29.72 20.34 -18.83
CA MET A 25 -28.30 20.67 -18.88
C MET A 25 -27.90 21.22 -17.52
N THR A 26 -27.15 20.46 -16.75
CA THR A 26 -26.49 20.92 -15.52
C THR A 26 -25.24 21.70 -15.91
N LEU A 27 -25.26 23.00 -15.66
CA LEU A 27 -24.15 23.93 -15.79
C LEU A 27 -23.02 23.52 -14.84
N TRP A 28 -21.81 23.35 -15.38
CA TRP A 28 -20.58 23.24 -14.61
C TRP A 28 -20.27 24.59 -13.96
N GLY A 29 -20.33 24.65 -12.62
CA GLY A 29 -19.80 25.76 -11.84
C GLY A 29 -18.31 25.58 -11.63
N ALA A 30 -17.50 26.49 -12.18
CA ALA A 30 -16.07 26.55 -11.91
C ALA A 30 -15.82 27.06 -10.47
N ALA A 31 -15.08 26.29 -9.69
CA ALA A 31 -14.63 26.68 -8.34
C ALA A 31 -13.25 27.35 -8.40
N ILE A 32 -13.14 28.45 -7.67
CA ILE A 32 -11.99 29.36 -7.51
C ILE A 32 -11.04 28.81 -6.45
N VAL A 33 -9.72 29.00 -6.60
CA VAL A 33 -8.81 29.16 -5.45
C VAL A 33 -7.79 30.26 -5.73
N LEU A 34 -7.85 31.34 -4.94
CA LEU A 34 -6.83 32.39 -4.82
C LEU A 34 -5.89 31.99 -3.69
N LEU A 35 -4.60 31.89 -3.99
CA LEU A 35 -3.54 31.53 -3.04
C LEU A 35 -2.94 32.81 -2.44
N VAL A 36 -3.21 33.05 -1.16
CA VAL A 36 -2.53 34.07 -0.35
C VAL A 36 -1.49 33.36 0.51
N VAL A 37 -0.20 33.64 0.28
CA VAL A 37 0.88 33.25 1.17
C VAL A 37 1.48 34.50 1.77
N SER A 38 1.47 34.57 3.10
CA SER A 38 2.28 35.50 3.87
C SER A 38 2.64 34.82 5.17
N VAL A 39 3.92 34.49 5.34
CA VAL A 39 4.51 34.28 6.67
C VAL A 39 5.86 34.98 6.72
N PHE A 40 5.94 35.85 7.73
CA PHE A 40 7.03 36.64 8.23
C PHE A 40 7.83 35.85 9.30
N GLY A 41 9.08 36.27 9.53
CA GLY A 41 9.84 36.02 10.76
C GLY A 41 10.84 34.88 10.63
N GLY A 42 12.13 35.02 10.94
CA GLY A 42 12.79 35.94 11.85
C GLY A 42 13.64 35.09 12.78
N HIS A 43 14.90 34.82 12.41
CA HIS A 43 15.85 34.13 13.28
C HIS A 43 16.71 35.16 14.00
N HIS A 44 16.58 35.17 15.33
CA HIS A 44 17.45 35.88 16.25
C HIS A 44 18.83 35.25 16.27
N ASP A 45 19.85 36.10 16.16
CA ASP A 45 21.23 35.81 16.51
C ASP A 45 21.36 35.37 17.97
N SER A 46 22.29 34.46 18.24
CA SER A 46 22.80 34.20 19.59
C SER A 46 24.32 34.26 19.54
N ASP A 47 24.85 35.30 20.18
CA ASP A 47 26.21 35.38 20.70
C ASP A 47 26.46 34.21 21.68
N ASP A 48 27.66 33.60 21.62
CA ASP A 48 28.68 33.80 22.68
C ASP A 48 29.97 33.02 22.32
N THR A 49 31.10 33.66 22.61
CA THR A 49 32.47 33.19 22.34
C THR A 49 33.05 32.45 23.56
N PRO A 50 34.23 31.80 23.45
CA PRO A 50 34.50 30.55 24.17
C PRO A 50 35.16 30.73 25.55
N ARG A 51 34.79 29.84 26.48
CA ARG A 51 35.44 29.67 27.78
C ARG A 51 36.72 28.82 27.65
N THR A 52 37.88 29.44 27.80
CA THR A 52 39.15 28.75 28.08
C THR A 52 39.29 28.45 29.58
N SER A 53 39.52 27.19 29.96
CA SER A 53 40.41 26.84 31.08
C SER A 53 40.76 25.35 31.13
N ARG A 54 42.01 25.08 30.75
CA ARG A 54 43.06 24.36 31.50
C ARG A 54 42.76 22.99 32.12
N ALA A 55 43.52 22.02 31.60
CA ALA A 55 43.74 20.65 32.08
C ALA A 55 44.29 20.53 33.51
N VAL A 56 43.87 19.48 34.23
CA VAL A 56 44.70 18.63 35.11
C VAL A 56 44.04 17.23 35.20
N ALA A 57 44.78 16.18 34.85
CA ALA A 57 44.55 14.79 35.30
C ALA A 57 45.56 14.52 36.44
N PRO A 58 45.36 13.55 37.38
CA PRO A 58 45.55 12.14 37.02
C PRO A 58 44.81 11.05 37.87
N LYS A 59 44.78 9.84 37.28
CA LYS A 59 44.85 8.47 37.85
C LYS A 59 43.78 7.95 38.81
N SER A 60 43.04 6.96 38.31
CA SER A 60 42.46 5.87 39.11
C SER A 60 42.87 4.53 38.48
N HIS A 61 43.61 3.71 39.22
CA HIS A 61 43.78 2.29 38.93
C HIS A 61 42.52 1.55 39.42
N HIS A 62 41.90 0.71 38.60
CA HIS A 62 41.59 -0.68 38.98
C HIS A 62 40.93 -1.51 37.87
N ARG A 63 41.55 -2.68 37.69
CA ARG A 63 40.96 -3.99 37.39
C ARG A 63 40.50 -4.26 35.96
N ALA A 64 41.37 -4.99 35.26
CA ALA A 64 41.01 -5.88 34.18
C ALA A 64 39.85 -6.80 34.61
N GLY A 65 38.66 -6.51 34.09
CA GLY A 65 37.58 -7.46 33.96
C GLY A 65 37.62 -8.01 32.55
N VAL A 66 37.74 -9.32 32.43
CA VAL A 66 37.62 -10.06 31.17
C VAL A 66 36.19 -9.84 30.65
N SER A 67 36.03 -8.94 29.68
CA SER A 67 34.79 -8.86 28.91
C SER A 67 34.74 -10.08 27.99
N ALA A 68 33.78 -10.96 28.26
CA ALA A 68 33.35 -11.99 27.32
C ALA A 68 33.02 -11.32 25.96
N PRO A 69 33.21 -12.02 24.82
CA PRO A 69 32.85 -11.44 23.54
C PRO A 69 31.33 -11.25 23.52
N SER A 70 30.91 -9.99 23.62
CA SER A 70 29.56 -9.60 23.23
C SER A 70 29.42 -10.02 21.78
N LYS A 71 28.53 -10.99 21.53
CA LYS A 71 28.07 -11.36 20.20
C LYS A 71 27.81 -10.05 19.47
N ALA A 72 28.56 -9.81 18.39
CA ALA A 72 28.41 -8.60 17.59
C ALA A 72 26.96 -8.59 17.10
N GLU A 73 26.15 -7.77 17.74
CA GLU A 73 24.83 -7.42 17.27
C GLU A 73 25.10 -6.58 16.03
N THR A 74 24.75 -7.12 14.87
CA THR A 74 24.74 -6.38 13.62
C THR A 74 24.05 -5.04 13.90
N PRO A 75 24.66 -3.90 13.54
CA PRO A 75 24.03 -2.60 13.76
C PRO A 75 22.60 -2.66 13.20
N PRO A 76 21.57 -2.22 13.93
CA PRO A 76 20.24 -2.06 13.35
C PRO A 76 20.40 -1.22 12.08
N VAL A 77 19.78 -1.67 10.99
CA VAL A 77 19.68 -0.88 9.76
C VAL A 77 18.95 0.38 10.22
N ALA A 78 19.65 1.51 10.27
CA ALA A 78 19.32 2.63 11.16
C ALA A 78 17.93 3.29 10.95
N ASN A 79 17.15 2.81 9.99
CA ASN A 79 15.82 3.29 9.65
C ASN A 79 14.70 2.28 9.96
N ASP A 80 14.97 1.08 10.49
CA ASP A 80 13.89 0.13 10.77
C ASP A 80 13.04 0.47 12.00
N LEU A 81 11.78 0.01 11.98
CA LEU A 81 10.80 0.18 13.03
C LEU A 81 10.49 -1.19 13.67
N PRO A 82 10.19 -1.25 14.98
CA PRO A 82 9.78 -2.50 15.61
C PRO A 82 8.42 -2.97 15.06
N ARG A 83 8.05 -4.22 15.31
CA ARG A 83 6.73 -4.74 14.93
C ARG A 83 5.57 -3.89 15.45
N SER A 84 4.63 -3.57 14.57
CA SER A 84 3.38 -2.88 14.92
C SER A 84 2.32 -3.11 13.85
N GLU A 85 1.07 -3.33 14.23
CA GLU A 85 -0.01 -3.55 13.26
C GLU A 85 -0.27 -2.27 12.45
N PRO A 86 -0.41 -2.37 11.12
CA PRO A 86 -0.81 -1.24 10.30
C PRO A 86 -2.30 -0.93 10.51
N THR A 87 -2.65 0.35 10.59
CA THR A 87 -4.01 0.81 10.90
C THR A 87 -4.64 1.60 9.76
N ARG A 88 -3.83 2.33 8.97
CA ARG A 88 -4.30 3.11 7.82
C ARG A 88 -3.25 3.21 6.73
N LEU A 89 -3.65 3.06 5.47
CA LEU A 89 -2.80 3.30 4.30
C LEU A 89 -3.22 4.62 3.64
N LEU A 90 -2.24 5.49 3.43
CA LEU A 90 -2.42 6.81 2.81
C LEU A 90 -1.56 6.90 1.54
N ILE A 91 -2.20 7.02 0.38
CA ILE A 91 -1.51 7.28 -0.90
C ILE A 91 -2.16 8.50 -1.56
N PRO A 92 -1.72 9.73 -1.20
CA PRO A 92 -2.40 10.96 -1.61
C PRO A 92 -2.53 11.11 -3.13
N LYS A 93 -1.49 10.73 -3.89
CA LYS A 93 -1.45 10.85 -5.35
C LYS A 93 -2.62 10.17 -6.05
N ILE A 94 -3.08 9.04 -5.50
CA ILE A 94 -4.17 8.23 -6.05
C ILE A 94 -5.42 8.25 -5.17
N SER A 95 -5.49 9.20 -4.22
CA SER A 95 -6.61 9.39 -3.29
C SER A 95 -6.96 8.15 -2.46
N VAL A 96 -5.96 7.35 -2.09
CA VAL A 96 -6.17 6.22 -1.16
C VAL A 96 -6.08 6.72 0.27
N ASP A 97 -7.13 6.43 1.03
CA ASP A 97 -7.18 6.57 2.48
C ASP A 97 -7.99 5.40 3.08
N ALA A 98 -7.30 4.29 3.32
CA ALA A 98 -7.94 2.99 3.53
C ALA A 98 -7.59 2.33 4.88
N PRO A 99 -8.57 1.75 5.60
CA PRO A 99 -8.32 0.85 6.72
C PRO A 99 -7.67 -0.47 6.28
N PHE A 100 -7.09 -1.17 7.26
CA PHE A 100 -6.53 -2.51 7.09
C PHE A 100 -7.46 -3.62 7.60
N THR A 101 -7.37 -4.77 6.95
CA THR A 101 -7.72 -6.09 7.49
C THR A 101 -6.48 -6.99 7.48
N THR A 102 -6.58 -8.15 8.12
CA THR A 102 -5.52 -9.17 8.07
C THR A 102 -5.77 -10.12 6.92
N LEU A 103 -4.69 -10.48 6.21
CA LEU A 103 -4.69 -11.51 5.19
C LEU A 103 -3.96 -12.74 5.67
N GLU A 104 -4.37 -13.86 5.11
CA GLU A 104 -3.76 -15.16 5.31
C GLU A 104 -3.42 -15.79 3.95
N MET A 105 -2.52 -16.76 4.00
CA MET A 105 -2.33 -17.67 2.88
C MET A 105 -3.23 -18.89 3.10
N ASP A 106 -3.79 -19.41 2.01
CA ASP A 106 -4.49 -20.70 2.03
C ASP A 106 -3.50 -21.88 2.14
N ASP A 107 -4.03 -23.10 2.19
CA ASP A 107 -3.23 -24.34 2.26
C ASP A 107 -2.29 -24.52 1.05
N SER A 108 -2.57 -23.85 -0.06
CA SER A 108 -1.76 -23.85 -1.28
C SER A 108 -0.67 -22.77 -1.27
N ARG A 109 -0.49 -22.05 -0.15
CA ARG A 109 0.43 -20.91 0.01
C ARG A 109 0.10 -19.72 -0.91
N THR A 110 -1.18 -19.56 -1.24
CA THR A 110 -1.67 -18.42 -2.03
C THR A 110 -2.24 -17.37 -1.10
N LEU A 111 -1.74 -16.13 -1.21
CA LEU A 111 -2.28 -14.99 -0.48
C LEU A 111 -3.73 -14.73 -0.91
N GLN A 112 -4.65 -14.77 0.04
CA GLN A 112 -6.05 -14.45 -0.23
C GLN A 112 -6.23 -12.92 -0.26
N PRO A 113 -7.00 -12.37 -1.21
CA PRO A 113 -7.30 -10.94 -1.24
C PRO A 113 -8.25 -10.56 -0.08
N PRO A 114 -8.37 -9.26 0.26
CA PRO A 114 -9.37 -8.80 1.21
C PRO A 114 -10.80 -9.13 0.75
N PRO A 115 -11.83 -9.06 1.62
CA PRO A 115 -13.22 -9.28 1.22
C PRO A 115 -13.67 -8.38 0.06
N ALA A 116 -14.19 -8.97 -1.02
CA ALA A 116 -14.60 -8.24 -2.23
C ALA A 116 -15.82 -7.31 -2.05
N GLY A 117 -16.51 -7.39 -0.91
CA GLY A 117 -17.66 -6.54 -0.60
C GLY A 117 -17.30 -5.15 -0.08
N ASP A 118 -16.03 -4.90 0.26
CA ASP A 118 -15.56 -3.61 0.74
C ASP A 118 -14.61 -2.98 -0.30
N THR A 119 -15.06 -1.89 -0.91
CA THR A 119 -14.32 -1.20 -1.97
C THR A 119 -13.17 -0.35 -1.44
N ASN A 120 -13.11 -0.04 -0.14
CA ASN A 120 -12.06 0.82 0.45
C ASN A 120 -11.23 0.06 1.49
N LEU A 121 -10.94 -1.22 1.26
CA LEU A 121 -10.23 -2.05 2.22
C LEU A 121 -8.94 -2.62 1.63
N VAL A 122 -7.84 -2.44 2.34
CA VAL A 122 -6.58 -3.15 2.07
C VAL A 122 -6.37 -4.23 3.10
N GLY A 123 -5.64 -5.27 2.73
CA GLY A 123 -5.26 -6.34 3.62
C GLY A 123 -3.74 -6.44 3.75
N TRP A 124 -3.25 -6.70 4.96
CA TRP A 124 -1.83 -6.99 5.24
C TRP A 124 -1.63 -8.45 5.61
N TYR A 125 -0.60 -9.11 5.05
CA TYR A 125 -0.24 -10.48 5.42
C TYR A 125 0.39 -10.54 6.82
N ALA A 126 -0.43 -10.78 7.84
CA ALA A 126 -0.05 -10.61 9.25
C ALA A 126 0.97 -11.63 9.78
N LYS A 127 1.17 -12.76 9.08
CA LYS A 127 2.21 -13.75 9.42
C LYS A 127 3.61 -13.33 8.93
N GLY A 128 3.70 -12.32 8.05
CA GLY A 128 4.96 -11.71 7.64
C GLY A 128 5.43 -10.61 8.61
N VAL A 129 6.29 -9.73 8.11
CA VAL A 129 6.72 -8.52 8.80
C VAL A 129 5.70 -7.40 8.64
N SER A 130 5.61 -6.51 9.62
CA SER A 130 4.78 -5.31 9.54
C SER A 130 5.46 -4.19 8.74
N PRO A 131 4.70 -3.28 8.10
CA PRO A 131 5.29 -2.16 7.37
C PRO A 131 6.20 -1.32 8.27
N GLY A 132 7.49 -1.28 7.91
CA GLY A 132 8.55 -0.57 8.64
C GLY A 132 9.51 -1.50 9.39
N GLU A 133 9.16 -2.76 9.63
CA GLU A 133 10.13 -3.78 10.06
C GLU A 133 11.08 -4.15 8.93
N THR A 134 12.32 -4.51 9.26
CA THR A 134 13.24 -5.11 8.29
C THR A 134 12.63 -6.36 7.67
N GLY A 135 12.60 -6.41 6.33
CA GLY A 135 11.95 -7.46 5.56
C GLY A 135 10.92 -6.90 4.57
N THR A 136 10.15 -7.79 3.94
CA THR A 136 9.14 -7.41 2.94
C THR A 136 7.72 -7.54 3.50
N ALA A 137 7.05 -6.42 3.74
CA ALA A 137 5.63 -6.39 4.09
C ALA A 137 4.74 -6.44 2.85
N ILE A 138 3.72 -7.29 2.88
CA ILE A 138 2.80 -7.48 1.75
C ILE A 138 1.43 -6.88 2.06
N ILE A 139 0.97 -6.00 1.17
CA ILE A 139 -0.33 -5.35 1.25
C ILE A 139 -1.07 -5.59 -0.07
N ALA A 140 -2.30 -6.13 -0.01
CA ALA A 140 -3.13 -6.38 -1.18
C ALA A 140 -4.46 -5.63 -1.09
N GLY A 141 -4.97 -5.22 -2.25
CA GLY A 141 -6.25 -4.51 -2.37
C GLY A 141 -6.89 -4.76 -3.73
N HIS A 142 -8.21 -4.64 -3.80
CA HIS A 142 -8.95 -4.85 -5.04
C HIS A 142 -8.73 -3.70 -6.03
N LEU A 143 -8.65 -4.05 -7.31
CA LEU A 143 -8.71 -3.09 -8.42
C LEU A 143 -10.14 -2.57 -8.56
N ASP A 144 -11.10 -3.48 -8.57
CA ASP A 144 -12.52 -3.22 -8.65
C ASP A 144 -13.34 -4.31 -7.96
N THR A 145 -14.64 -4.09 -7.95
CA THR A 145 -15.67 -5.03 -7.54
C THR A 145 -16.65 -5.19 -8.69
N THR A 146 -17.64 -6.08 -8.53
CA THR A 146 -18.72 -6.24 -9.52
C THR A 146 -19.54 -4.96 -9.74
N THR A 147 -19.46 -3.97 -8.85
CA THR A 147 -20.27 -2.75 -8.88
C THR A 147 -19.50 -1.46 -9.08
N SER A 148 -18.20 -1.42 -8.76
CA SER A 148 -17.40 -0.19 -8.83
C SER A 148 -15.90 -0.46 -8.78
N ALA A 149 -15.11 0.54 -9.18
CA ALA A 149 -13.70 0.65 -8.80
C ALA A 149 -13.51 0.49 -7.27
N ALA A 150 -12.35 -0.03 -6.87
CA ALA A 150 -11.98 -0.27 -5.48
C ALA A 150 -10.67 0.44 -5.11
N VAL A 151 -10.14 0.15 -3.93
CA VAL A 151 -9.06 0.91 -3.29
C VAL A 151 -7.81 1.06 -4.14
N PHE A 152 -7.46 0.06 -4.96
CA PHE A 152 -6.28 0.09 -5.81
C PHE A 152 -6.60 0.27 -7.30
N ALA A 153 -7.77 0.83 -7.62
CA ALA A 153 -8.19 1.11 -8.99
C ALA A 153 -7.19 1.93 -9.83
N ASN A 154 -6.40 2.79 -9.18
CA ASN A 154 -5.43 3.67 -9.82
C ASN A 154 -3.98 3.36 -9.39
N LEU A 155 -3.70 2.15 -8.88
CA LEU A 155 -2.37 1.81 -8.37
C LEU A 155 -1.29 1.89 -9.47
N ASP A 156 -1.69 1.73 -10.74
CA ASP A 156 -0.85 1.87 -11.94
C ASP A 156 -0.36 3.30 -12.20
N ALA A 157 -0.94 4.30 -11.52
CA ALA A 157 -0.50 5.69 -11.61
C ALA A 157 0.70 6.00 -10.69
N LEU A 158 1.11 5.06 -9.83
CA LEU A 158 2.32 5.19 -9.02
C LEU A 158 3.58 4.96 -9.87
N ALA A 159 4.60 5.76 -9.61
CA ALA A 159 5.87 5.79 -10.32
C ALA A 159 7.02 5.95 -9.33
N PRO A 160 8.26 5.60 -9.72
CA PRO A 160 9.43 5.78 -8.87
C PRO A 160 9.55 7.19 -8.31
N GLY A 161 9.77 7.30 -6.99
CA GLY A 161 9.83 8.55 -6.25
C GLY A 161 8.49 9.07 -5.69
N ASP A 162 7.37 8.43 -5.99
CA ASP A 162 6.12 8.74 -5.29
C ASP A 162 6.17 8.22 -3.84
N GLU A 163 5.50 8.92 -2.94
CA GLU A 163 5.47 8.61 -1.51
C GLU A 163 4.11 8.10 -1.04
N PHE A 164 4.12 7.25 -0.02
CA PHE A 164 2.94 6.86 0.73
C PHE A 164 3.27 6.57 2.19
N THR A 165 2.24 6.63 3.04
CA THR A 165 2.39 6.44 4.48
C THR A 165 1.54 5.27 4.95
N VAL A 166 2.11 4.45 5.85
CA VAL A 166 1.36 3.50 6.65
C VAL A 166 1.34 3.98 8.09
N GLN A 167 0.15 4.32 8.58
CA GLN A 167 -0.08 4.59 10.00
C GLN A 167 -0.11 3.27 10.77
N ARG A 168 0.48 3.26 11.95
CA ARG A 168 0.66 2.04 12.75
C ARG A 168 0.05 2.18 14.16
N ALA A 169 -0.26 1.04 14.78
CA ALA A 169 -0.91 0.97 16.10
C ALA A 169 -0.05 1.53 17.24
N ASP A 170 1.27 1.61 17.06
CA ASP A 170 2.23 2.20 17.99
C ASP A 170 2.33 3.73 17.87
N GLY A 171 1.48 4.35 17.03
CA GLY A 171 1.40 5.80 16.84
C GLY A 171 2.53 6.39 15.99
N ARG A 172 3.35 5.54 15.37
CA ARG A 172 4.36 5.95 14.38
C ARG A 172 3.81 5.81 12.97
N ASP A 173 4.28 6.69 12.10
CA ASP A 173 4.08 6.59 10.67
C ASP A 173 5.31 5.92 10.04
N ALA A 174 5.06 5.07 9.05
CA ALA A 174 6.09 4.48 8.20
C ALA A 174 5.92 5.04 6.79
N ASP A 175 6.84 5.92 6.39
CA ASP A 175 6.83 6.60 5.10
C ASP A 175 7.70 5.85 4.10
N PHE A 176 7.11 5.58 2.93
CA PHE A 176 7.71 4.76 1.89
C PHE A 176 7.84 5.55 0.59
N VAL A 177 8.94 5.31 -0.10
CA VAL A 177 9.18 5.80 -1.46
C VAL A 177 9.08 4.64 -2.45
N VAL A 178 8.31 4.84 -3.51
CA VAL A 178 8.15 3.87 -4.60
C VAL A 178 9.46 3.73 -5.36
N ASP A 179 9.90 2.49 -5.54
CA ASP A 179 11.06 2.09 -6.33
C ASP A 179 10.69 1.77 -7.78
N ASP A 180 9.60 1.01 -7.97
CA ASP A 180 9.14 0.55 -9.27
C ASP A 180 7.67 0.08 -9.23
N ALA A 181 7.04 -0.02 -10.39
CA ALA A 181 5.70 -0.57 -10.57
C ALA A 181 5.69 -1.52 -11.78
N GLU A 182 5.51 -2.81 -11.53
CA GLU A 182 5.63 -3.84 -12.56
C GLU A 182 4.37 -4.71 -12.65
N THR A 183 3.98 -5.07 -13.87
CA THR A 183 2.83 -5.97 -14.12
C THR A 183 3.28 -7.36 -14.55
N PHE A 184 2.75 -8.39 -13.90
CA PHE A 184 3.05 -9.80 -14.17
C PHE A 184 1.81 -10.56 -14.59
N ALA A 185 1.92 -11.40 -15.61
CA ALA A 185 0.89 -12.40 -15.88
C ALA A 185 0.77 -13.36 -14.69
N LYS A 186 -0.46 -13.75 -14.33
CA LYS A 186 -0.71 -14.59 -13.15
C LYS A 186 -0.12 -15.99 -13.26
N ASP A 187 -0.08 -16.54 -14.48
CA ASP A 187 0.52 -17.85 -14.79
C ASP A 187 2.05 -17.84 -14.66
N GLY A 188 2.68 -16.69 -14.83
CA GLY A 188 4.11 -16.46 -14.68
C GLY A 188 4.48 -15.60 -13.47
N PHE A 189 3.61 -15.49 -12.46
CA PHE A 189 3.82 -14.58 -11.34
C PHE A 189 5.09 -14.94 -10.57
N PRO A 190 6.07 -14.04 -10.43
CA PRO A 190 7.38 -14.34 -9.84
C PRO A 190 7.30 -14.32 -8.30
N SER A 191 6.56 -15.28 -7.72
CA SER A 191 6.30 -15.38 -6.28
C SER A 191 7.57 -15.32 -5.44
N GLU A 192 8.64 -16.00 -5.87
CA GLU A 192 9.91 -16.00 -5.14
C GLU A 192 10.52 -14.61 -5.02
N ARG A 193 10.35 -13.75 -6.04
CA ARG A 193 10.86 -12.37 -6.03
C ARG A 193 9.95 -11.43 -5.26
N VAL A 194 8.64 -11.57 -5.44
CA VAL A 194 7.66 -10.67 -4.81
C VAL A 194 7.57 -10.91 -3.31
N PHE A 195 7.65 -12.17 -2.88
CA PHE A 195 7.58 -12.56 -1.47
C PHE A 195 8.95 -12.80 -0.82
N ALA A 196 10.06 -12.54 -1.53
CA ALA A 196 11.39 -12.63 -0.95
C ALA A 196 11.52 -11.67 0.24
N ASP A 197 12.21 -12.14 1.27
CA ASP A 197 12.57 -11.30 2.40
C ASP A 197 13.69 -10.32 2.02
N ALA A 198 13.59 -9.08 2.48
CA ALA A 198 14.54 -8.01 2.19
C ALA A 198 15.46 -7.75 3.38
N GLN A 199 16.65 -7.21 3.13
CA GLN A 199 17.61 -6.82 4.18
C GLN A 199 17.37 -5.39 4.71
N ARG A 200 16.32 -4.73 4.23
CA ARG A 200 15.82 -3.41 4.66
C ARG A 200 14.30 -3.47 4.76
N PRO A 201 13.63 -2.49 5.39
CA PRO A 201 12.18 -2.44 5.38
C PRO A 201 11.65 -2.10 3.98
N GLU A 202 10.87 -3.03 3.41
CA GLU A 202 10.25 -2.89 2.10
C GLU A 202 8.76 -3.23 2.16
N VAL A 203 8.00 -2.66 1.22
CA VAL A 203 6.58 -2.95 1.02
C VAL A 203 6.34 -3.39 -0.42
N ARG A 204 5.40 -4.31 -0.60
CA ARG A 204 4.75 -4.61 -1.89
C ARG A 204 3.27 -4.28 -1.81
N LEU A 205 2.80 -3.37 -2.66
CA LEU A 205 1.37 -3.15 -2.88
C LEU A 205 0.95 -3.97 -4.09
N ILE A 206 -0.07 -4.83 -3.93
CA ILE A 206 -0.48 -5.80 -4.95
C ILE A 206 -1.96 -5.60 -5.29
N THR A 207 -2.27 -5.57 -6.59
CA THR A 207 -3.64 -5.59 -7.08
C THR A 207 -3.77 -6.40 -8.39
N CYS A 208 -5.01 -6.75 -8.75
CA CYS A 208 -5.32 -7.35 -10.05
C CYS A 208 -5.08 -6.34 -11.18
N ALA A 209 -4.67 -6.81 -12.36
CA ALA A 209 -4.37 -5.94 -13.50
C ALA A 209 -4.64 -6.64 -14.85
N GLY A 210 -4.55 -5.87 -15.94
CA GLY A 210 -4.68 -6.37 -17.30
C GLY A 210 -6.13 -6.69 -17.71
N PRO A 211 -6.33 -7.39 -18.84
CA PRO A 211 -7.65 -7.78 -19.30
C PRO A 211 -8.37 -8.72 -18.31
N TYR A 212 -9.69 -8.52 -18.19
CA TYR A 212 -10.58 -9.42 -17.45
C TYR A 212 -11.02 -10.60 -18.32
N ASP A 213 -10.71 -11.82 -17.88
CA ASP A 213 -11.21 -13.06 -18.46
C ASP A 213 -12.58 -13.39 -17.86
N LYS A 214 -13.64 -13.30 -18.68
CA LYS A 214 -15.01 -13.58 -18.27
C LYS A 214 -15.29 -15.06 -18.00
N ALA A 215 -14.54 -15.97 -18.62
CA ALA A 215 -14.70 -17.40 -18.42
C ALA A 215 -14.08 -17.82 -17.08
N ALA A 216 -12.86 -17.35 -16.81
CA ALA A 216 -12.17 -17.56 -15.54
C ALA A 216 -12.74 -16.69 -14.39
N LYS A 217 -13.48 -15.63 -14.73
CA LYS A 217 -13.96 -14.58 -13.83
C LYS A 217 -12.82 -13.89 -13.07
N ASP A 218 -11.69 -13.71 -13.74
CA ASP A 218 -10.48 -13.19 -13.12
C ASP A 218 -9.69 -12.29 -14.08
N TYR A 219 -8.87 -11.42 -13.50
CA TYR A 219 -7.89 -10.63 -14.22
C TYR A 219 -6.68 -11.47 -14.60
N THR A 220 -6.14 -11.25 -15.79
CA THR A 220 -5.03 -12.03 -16.33
C THR A 220 -3.69 -11.72 -15.68
N ASN A 221 -3.53 -10.53 -15.08
CA ASN A 221 -2.27 -10.06 -14.50
C ASN A 221 -2.46 -9.60 -13.06
N ASN A 222 -1.33 -9.37 -12.38
CA ASN A 222 -1.22 -8.60 -11.15
C ASN A 222 -0.25 -7.43 -11.38
N LEU A 223 -0.57 -6.28 -10.81
CA LEU A 223 0.35 -5.15 -10.67
C LEU A 223 0.99 -5.22 -9.27
N VAL A 224 2.30 -5.03 -9.21
CA VAL A 224 3.08 -4.96 -7.97
C VAL A 224 3.84 -3.65 -7.94
N VAL A 225 3.59 -2.83 -6.93
CA VAL A 225 4.40 -1.66 -6.61
C VAL A 225 5.43 -2.06 -5.55
N PHE A 226 6.69 -1.78 -5.85
CA PHE A 226 7.86 -2.00 -5.00
C PHE A 226 8.20 -0.68 -4.33
N ALA A 227 8.42 -0.71 -3.02
CA ALA A 227 8.77 0.48 -2.26
C ALA A 227 9.63 0.13 -1.06
N HIS A 228 10.36 1.13 -0.57
CA HIS A 228 11.19 1.01 0.63
C HIS A 228 10.90 2.14 1.61
N LEU A 229 11.20 1.87 2.88
CA LEU A 229 11.09 2.86 3.94
C LEU A 229 12.19 3.93 3.78
N GLU A 230 11.79 5.20 3.85
CA GLU A 230 12.67 6.38 3.77
C GLU A 230 13.61 6.51 4.99
#